data_AF-A0A822C124-F1
#
_entry.id   AF-A0A822C124-F1
#
_cell.length_a   1.000
_cell.length_b   1.000
_cell.length_c   1.000
_cell.angle_alpha   90.00
_cell.angle_beta   90.00
_cell.angle_gamma   90.00
#
_symmetry.space_group_name_H-M   'P 1'
#
loop_
_entity.id
_entity.type
_entity.pdbx_description
1 polymer ?
#
loop_
_entity_poly.entity_id
_entity_poly.type
_entity_poly.pdbx_seq_one_letter_code
_entity_poly.pdbx_strand_id
1 'polypeptide(L)'
;MNRILYEIFEYLDMYHIYKGFFNLNKRFNDFLNDSNFLIKINILPMSKSNFESYKKNIVTPNRQRINIFRLSNQFIAENIFSSPNIILRFISLEILILENIDAKYLDKIINYLIDLPKFHSLSLSIVDYIQTLDLFVQIFRLSRLKYCKIIYQRKIIQQSSSIKRNKYSRSPIQCLIINGDFPY
;
A
#
# COMPACT_ATOMS: atom_id res chain seq x y z
N MET A 1 31.43 -10.86 -1.01
CA MET A 1 30.86 -12.08 -0.39
C MET A 1 29.37 -12.00 0.01
N ASN A 2 28.71 -10.81 0.00
CA ASN A 2 27.28 -10.70 0.37
C ASN A 2 26.28 -10.85 -0.79
N ARG A 3 26.74 -11.11 -2.03
CA ARG A 3 25.90 -11.12 -3.24
C ARG A 3 24.75 -12.13 -3.18
N ILE A 4 25.03 -13.34 -2.70
CA ILE A 4 24.03 -14.40 -2.55
C ILE A 4 22.95 -14.00 -1.53
N LEU A 5 23.31 -13.30 -0.44
CA LEU A 5 22.33 -12.81 0.53
C LEU A 5 21.42 -11.72 -0.07
N TYR A 6 21.96 -10.83 -0.92
CA TYR A 6 21.14 -9.86 -1.65
C TYR A 6 20.14 -10.55 -2.57
N GLU A 7 20.62 -11.51 -3.37
CA GLU A 7 19.77 -12.27 -4.28
C GLU A 7 18.68 -13.01 -3.52
N ILE A 8 18.97 -13.66 -2.38
CA ILE A 8 17.95 -14.32 -1.55
C ILE A 8 16.95 -13.31 -0.98
N PHE A 9 17.42 -12.18 -0.44
CA PHE A 9 16.55 -11.23 0.26
C PHE A 9 15.64 -10.44 -0.68
N GLU A 10 16.00 -10.31 -1.97
CA GLU A 10 15.14 -9.73 -2.99
C GLU A 10 13.81 -10.51 -3.17
N TYR A 11 13.84 -11.82 -2.90
CA TYR A 11 12.68 -12.71 -2.96
C TYR A 11 11.93 -12.82 -1.63
N LEU A 12 12.50 -12.35 -0.52
CA LEU A 12 11.92 -12.50 0.82
C LEU A 12 11.24 -11.22 1.31
N ASP A 13 10.21 -11.42 2.13
CA ASP A 13 9.58 -10.32 2.85
C ASP A 13 10.46 -9.85 4.02
N MET A 14 10.57 -8.54 4.20
CA MET A 14 11.37 -7.96 5.29
C MET A 14 10.92 -8.42 6.67
N TYR A 15 9.64 -8.74 6.86
CA TYR A 15 9.15 -9.31 8.11
C TYR A 15 9.77 -10.69 8.40
N HIS A 16 9.87 -11.55 7.40
CA HIS A 16 10.50 -12.87 7.55
C HIS A 16 12.00 -12.75 7.81
N ILE A 17 12.67 -11.84 7.10
CA ILE A 17 14.09 -11.56 7.31
C ILE A 17 14.31 -11.05 8.74
N TYR A 18 13.49 -10.09 9.18
CA TYR A 18 13.56 -9.56 10.54
C TYR A 18 13.38 -10.66 11.59
N LYS A 19 12.30 -11.45 11.49
CA LYS A 19 11.99 -12.48 12.49
C LYS A 19 13.06 -13.58 12.54
N GLY A 20 13.61 -13.96 11.39
CA GLY A 20 14.61 -15.03 11.30
C GLY A 20 16.05 -14.59 11.63
N PHE A 21 16.43 -13.36 11.26
CA PHE A 21 17.85 -12.98 11.19
C PHE A 21 18.25 -11.80 12.08
N PHE A 22 17.31 -11.00 12.59
CA PHE A 22 17.63 -9.76 13.33
C PHE A 22 18.49 -9.99 14.59
N ASN A 23 18.31 -11.15 15.23
CA ASN A 23 19.05 -11.51 16.45
C ASN A 23 20.29 -12.38 16.21
N LEU A 24 20.61 -12.74 14.95
CA LEU A 24 21.68 -13.72 14.70
C LEU A 24 23.09 -13.13 14.83
N ASN A 25 23.37 -11.97 14.21
CA ASN A 25 24.60 -11.22 14.46
C ASN A 25 24.51 -9.75 13.99
N LYS A 26 25.43 -8.92 14.48
CA LYS A 26 25.55 -7.50 14.11
C LYS A 26 25.67 -7.29 12.59
N ARG A 27 26.39 -8.16 11.90
CA ARG A 27 26.57 -8.09 10.44
C ARG A 27 25.24 -8.16 9.67
N PHE A 28 24.25 -8.93 10.14
CA PHE A 28 22.91 -8.93 9.54
C PHE A 28 22.15 -7.64 9.82
N ASN A 29 22.29 -7.06 11.01
CA ASN A 29 21.67 -5.76 11.31
C ASN A 29 22.29 -4.63 10.48
N ASP A 30 23.61 -4.58 10.39
CA ASP A 30 24.31 -3.64 9.52
C ASP A 30 23.88 -3.83 8.06
N PHE A 31 23.74 -5.10 7.61
CA PHE A 31 23.24 -5.40 6.28
C PHE A 31 21.82 -4.90 6.02
N LEU A 32 20.90 -5.05 6.97
CA LEU A 32 19.52 -4.59 6.81
C LEU A 32 19.43 -3.07 6.80
N ASN A 33 20.27 -2.38 7.57
CA ASN A 33 20.22 -0.93 7.75
C ASN A 33 21.03 -0.15 6.68
N ASP A 34 22.18 -0.66 6.25
CA ASP A 34 23.15 0.08 5.40
C ASP A 34 23.12 -0.30 3.92
N SER A 35 22.14 -1.09 3.51
CA SER A 35 22.03 -1.53 2.12
C SER A 35 21.20 -0.57 1.26
N ASN A 36 21.50 -0.54 -0.05
CA ASN A 36 20.77 0.31 -1.01
C ASN A 36 19.63 -0.42 -1.72
N PHE A 37 19.33 -1.68 -1.36
CA PHE A 37 18.28 -2.43 -2.05
C PHE A 37 16.88 -1.97 -1.60
N LEU A 38 15.93 -2.06 -2.53
CA LEU A 38 14.52 -1.75 -2.28
C LEU A 38 13.85 -2.85 -1.48
N ILE A 39 13.03 -2.48 -0.51
CA ILE A 39 12.45 -3.39 0.45
C ILE A 39 10.96 -3.59 0.19
N LYS A 40 10.54 -4.84 0.29
CA LYS A 40 9.12 -5.24 0.31
C LYS A 40 8.71 -5.49 1.75
N ILE A 41 7.64 -4.82 2.19
CA ILE A 41 7.05 -5.01 3.51
C ILE A 41 5.64 -5.56 3.34
N ASN A 42 5.39 -6.76 3.86
CA ASN A 42 4.07 -7.34 4.03
C ASN A 42 3.74 -7.44 5.52
N ILE A 43 2.87 -6.54 5.97
CA ILE A 43 2.42 -6.54 7.36
C ILE A 43 1.18 -7.42 7.46
N LEU A 44 1.42 -8.67 7.87
CA LEU A 44 0.39 -9.61 8.27
C LEU A 44 -0.36 -9.11 9.51
N PRO A 45 -1.59 -9.63 9.78
CA PRO A 45 -2.30 -9.30 10.99
C PRO A 45 -1.45 -9.66 12.23
N MET A 46 -1.17 -8.65 13.06
CA MET A 46 -0.40 -8.81 14.29
C MET A 46 -0.95 -7.90 15.38
N SER A 47 -0.60 -8.18 16.63
CA SER A 47 -0.98 -7.34 17.76
C SER A 47 -0.38 -5.93 17.63
N LYS A 48 -1.01 -4.95 18.28
CA LYS A 48 -0.52 -3.57 18.32
C LYS A 48 0.92 -3.46 18.85
N SER A 49 1.26 -4.18 19.92
CA SER A 49 2.62 -4.17 20.49
C SER A 49 3.66 -4.70 19.51
N ASN A 50 3.36 -5.79 18.81
CA ASN A 50 4.25 -6.35 17.78
C ASN A 50 4.42 -5.38 16.61
N PHE A 51 3.33 -4.75 16.18
CA PHE A 51 3.40 -3.75 15.12
C PHE A 51 4.22 -2.53 15.53
N GLU A 52 4.06 -1.97 16.73
CA GLU A 52 4.85 -0.82 17.17
C GLU A 52 6.35 -1.16 17.26
N SER A 53 6.70 -2.36 17.73
CA SER A 53 8.09 -2.84 17.71
C SER A 53 8.64 -2.96 16.29
N TYR A 54 7.89 -3.61 15.39
CA TYR A 54 8.28 -3.78 13.99
C TYR A 54 8.38 -2.43 13.25
N LYS A 55 7.44 -1.52 13.51
CA LYS A 55 7.43 -0.17 12.95
C LYS A 55 8.65 0.61 13.39
N LYS A 56 9.02 0.55 14.67
CA LYS A 56 10.18 1.23 15.22
C LYS A 56 11.49 0.69 14.65
N ASN A 57 11.62 -0.63 14.58
CA ASN A 57 12.89 -1.27 14.25
C ASN A 57 13.11 -1.47 12.75
N ILE A 58 12.04 -1.54 11.94
CA ILE A 58 12.13 -1.91 10.52
C ILE A 58 11.47 -0.89 9.61
N VAL A 59 10.18 -0.59 9.80
CA VAL A 59 9.45 0.29 8.86
C VAL A 59 10.02 1.72 8.88
N THR A 60 10.21 2.28 10.07
CA THR A 60 10.63 3.69 10.22
C THR A 60 12.04 3.95 9.72
N PRO A 61 13.07 3.12 10.05
CA PRO A 61 14.42 3.30 9.54
C PRO A 61 14.52 3.11 8.03
N ASN A 62 13.72 2.18 7.47
CA ASN A 62 13.83 1.80 6.07
C ASN A 62 12.82 2.51 5.15
N ARG A 63 12.03 3.48 5.64
CA ARG A 63 10.91 4.09 4.91
C ARG A 63 11.25 4.60 3.51
N GLN A 64 12.46 5.14 3.32
CA GLN A 64 12.90 5.65 2.02
C GLN A 64 13.20 4.56 0.99
N ARG A 65 13.39 3.31 1.44
CA ARG A 65 13.73 2.15 0.62
C ARG A 65 12.54 1.24 0.35
N ILE A 66 11.43 1.41 1.07
CA ILE A 66 10.23 0.59 0.87
C ILE A 66 9.63 0.94 -0.48
N ASN A 67 9.58 -0.03 -1.40
CA ASN A 67 8.95 0.13 -2.71
C ASN A 67 7.63 -0.62 -2.84
N ILE A 68 7.47 -1.72 -2.10
CA ILE A 68 6.20 -2.44 -2.00
C ILE A 68 5.76 -2.43 -0.54
N PHE A 69 4.56 -1.92 -0.31
CA PHE A 69 3.96 -1.91 1.02
C PHE A 69 2.59 -2.58 0.99
N ARG A 70 2.48 -3.74 1.64
CA ARG A 70 1.23 -4.47 1.81
C ARG A 70 0.78 -4.39 3.26
N LEU A 71 -0.45 -3.92 3.46
CA LEU A 71 -1.08 -3.74 4.77
C LEU A 71 -2.40 -4.49 4.75
N SER A 72 -2.52 -5.53 5.57
CA SER A 72 -3.74 -6.35 5.67
C SER A 72 -4.53 -6.13 6.96
N ASN A 73 -4.34 -4.98 7.60
CA ASN A 73 -4.93 -4.63 8.88
C ASN A 73 -5.28 -3.14 8.90
N GLN A 74 -6.55 -2.84 9.14
CA GLN A 74 -7.08 -1.48 9.20
C GLN A 74 -6.39 -0.61 10.24
N PHE A 75 -6.18 -1.10 11.47
CA PHE A 75 -5.49 -0.33 12.52
C PHE A 75 -4.09 0.10 12.07
N ILE A 76 -3.39 -0.77 11.34
CA ILE A 76 -2.05 -0.50 10.84
C ILE A 76 -2.09 0.54 9.72
N ALA A 77 -3.04 0.43 8.79
CA ALA A 77 -3.25 1.43 7.76
C ALA A 77 -3.59 2.79 8.38
N GLU A 78 -4.53 2.85 9.33
CA GLU A 78 -4.87 4.08 10.05
C GLU A 78 -3.64 4.72 10.71
N ASN A 79 -2.74 3.91 11.28
CA ASN A 79 -1.52 4.41 11.91
C ASN A 79 -0.54 5.01 10.89
N ILE A 80 -0.32 4.34 9.76
CA ILE A 80 0.59 4.80 8.68
C ILE A 80 0.03 6.03 7.96
N PHE A 81 -1.28 6.05 7.69
CA PHE A 81 -1.98 7.16 7.02
C PHE A 81 -2.62 8.14 8.01
N SER A 82 -2.18 8.13 9.28
CA SER A 82 -2.66 9.07 10.30
C SER A 82 -2.23 10.50 9.98
N SER A 83 -1.07 10.67 9.35
CA SER A 83 -0.50 11.96 8.98
C SER A 83 0.23 11.89 7.62
N PRO A 84 0.13 12.92 6.77
CA PRO A 84 0.89 12.96 5.51
C PRO A 84 2.40 12.88 5.77
N ASN A 85 2.88 13.44 6.87
CA ASN A 85 4.30 13.46 7.24
C ASN A 85 4.92 12.07 7.42
N ILE A 86 4.09 11.04 7.63
CA ILE A 86 4.56 9.65 7.76
C ILE A 86 4.71 9.07 6.35
N ILE A 87 3.62 9.00 5.59
CA ILE A 87 3.58 8.32 4.29
C ILE A 87 4.41 9.03 3.22
N LEU A 88 4.48 10.37 3.22
CA LEU A 88 5.25 11.12 2.22
C LEU A 88 6.76 10.88 2.33
N ARG A 89 7.24 10.32 3.45
CA ARG A 89 8.64 9.91 3.60
C ARG A 89 8.97 8.60 2.89
N PHE A 90 7.98 7.90 2.35
CA PHE A 90 8.13 6.67 1.58
C PHE A 90 8.40 6.99 0.11
N ILE A 91 9.47 7.74 -0.14
CA ILE A 91 9.81 8.31 -1.46
C ILE A 91 10.05 7.27 -2.55
N SER A 92 10.36 6.02 -2.17
CA SER A 92 10.53 4.92 -3.12
C SER A 92 9.28 4.06 -3.29
N LEU A 93 8.15 4.40 -2.65
CA LEU A 93 6.94 3.61 -2.72
C LEU A 93 6.38 3.62 -4.13
N GLU A 94 6.30 2.43 -4.72
CA GLU A 94 5.82 2.17 -6.08
C GLU A 94 4.46 1.46 -6.05
N ILE A 95 4.33 0.50 -5.12
CA ILE A 95 3.19 -0.40 -5.02
C ILE A 95 2.62 -0.36 -3.61
N LEU A 96 1.33 -0.04 -3.51
CA LEU A 96 0.56 -0.11 -2.28
C LEU A 96 -0.54 -1.16 -2.42
N ILE A 97 -0.57 -2.10 -1.48
CA ILE A 97 -1.61 -3.13 -1.37
C ILE A 97 -2.30 -2.96 -0.03
N LEU A 98 -3.57 -2.61 -0.05
CA LEU A 98 -4.40 -2.45 1.12
C LEU A 98 -5.46 -3.53 1.13
N GLU A 99 -5.48 -4.35 2.18
CA GLU A 99 -6.44 -5.42 2.35
C GLU A 99 -7.24 -5.18 3.62
N ASN A 100 -8.55 -5.45 3.52
CA ASN A 100 -9.50 -5.31 4.60
C ASN A 100 -9.56 -3.89 5.18
N ILE A 101 -9.73 -2.88 4.31
CA ILE A 101 -9.83 -1.47 4.71
C ILE A 101 -11.26 -0.96 4.55
N ASP A 102 -11.75 -0.21 5.55
CA ASP A 102 -13.03 0.51 5.47
C ASP A 102 -12.96 1.63 4.42
N ALA A 103 -14.04 1.77 3.64
CA ALA A 103 -14.15 2.78 2.60
C ALA A 103 -13.94 4.22 3.11
N LYS A 104 -14.32 4.49 4.37
CA LYS A 104 -14.24 5.82 5.00
C LYS A 104 -12.82 6.40 5.12
N TYR A 105 -11.77 5.58 5.02
CA TYR A 105 -10.39 6.05 5.09
C TYR A 105 -9.75 6.30 3.72
N LEU A 106 -10.39 5.83 2.65
CA LEU A 106 -9.75 5.81 1.34
C LEU A 106 -9.54 7.21 0.79
N ASP A 107 -10.45 8.15 0.99
CA ASP A 107 -10.28 9.54 0.54
C ASP A 107 -8.99 10.15 1.10
N LYS A 108 -8.74 9.96 2.39
CA LYS A 108 -7.52 10.44 3.06
C LYS A 108 -6.28 9.76 2.49
N ILE A 109 -6.34 8.45 2.31
CA ILE A 109 -5.23 7.67 1.76
C ILE A 109 -4.90 8.15 0.36
N ILE A 110 -5.89 8.21 -0.54
CA ILE A 110 -5.72 8.58 -1.95
C ILE A 110 -5.12 9.98 -2.08
N ASN A 111 -5.57 10.94 -1.27
CA ASN A 111 -5.02 12.29 -1.27
C ASN A 111 -3.51 12.31 -1.02
N TYR A 112 -2.99 11.43 -0.15
CA TYR A 112 -1.55 11.35 0.10
C TYR A 112 -0.78 10.63 -1.00
N LEU A 113 -1.43 9.73 -1.75
CA LEU A 113 -0.76 8.99 -2.84
C LEU A 113 -0.47 9.87 -4.05
N ILE A 114 -1.19 10.98 -4.23
CA ILE A 114 -0.97 11.95 -5.31
C ILE A 114 0.46 12.48 -5.28
N ASP A 115 0.99 12.74 -4.08
CA ASP A 115 2.28 13.40 -3.88
C ASP A 115 3.46 12.41 -3.88
N LEU A 116 3.21 11.11 -3.99
CA LEU A 116 4.28 10.11 -3.98
C LEU A 116 4.97 10.00 -5.36
N PRO A 117 6.30 10.18 -5.42
CA PRO A 117 6.95 10.39 -6.70
C PRO A 117 7.08 9.13 -7.55
N LYS A 118 7.18 7.94 -6.95
CA LYS A 118 7.33 6.68 -7.71
C LYS A 118 6.05 5.86 -7.77
N PHE A 119 4.97 6.35 -7.17
CA PHE A 119 3.76 5.57 -6.98
C PHE A 119 3.06 5.30 -8.31
N HIS A 120 2.84 4.03 -8.64
CA HIS A 120 2.20 3.65 -9.89
C HIS A 120 1.29 2.42 -9.81
N SER A 121 1.18 1.75 -8.66
CA SER A 121 0.32 0.58 -8.51
C SER A 121 -0.47 0.61 -7.20
N LEU A 122 -1.78 0.46 -7.31
CA LEU A 122 -2.71 0.42 -6.19
C LEU A 122 -3.55 -0.86 -6.24
N SER A 123 -3.56 -1.63 -5.15
CA SER A 123 -4.50 -2.73 -4.95
C SER A 123 -5.30 -2.48 -3.68
N LEU A 124 -6.63 -2.44 -3.79
CA LEU A 124 -7.55 -2.24 -2.68
C LEU A 124 -8.46 -3.45 -2.52
N SER A 125 -8.62 -3.93 -1.29
CA SER A 125 -9.70 -4.82 -0.88
C SER A 125 -10.48 -4.14 0.23
N ILE A 126 -11.71 -3.74 -0.08
CA ILE A 126 -12.56 -2.90 0.76
C ILE A 126 -13.60 -3.81 1.42
N VAL A 127 -13.69 -3.74 2.75
CA VAL A 127 -14.63 -4.58 3.53
C VAL A 127 -16.05 -4.01 3.46
N ASP A 128 -16.16 -2.70 3.57
CA ASP A 128 -17.43 -2.00 3.61
C ASP A 128 -17.99 -1.67 2.22
N TYR A 129 -19.27 -1.30 2.20
CA TYR A 129 -19.94 -0.84 1.00
C TYR A 129 -19.42 0.52 0.53
N ILE A 130 -19.06 0.60 -0.75
CA ILE A 130 -18.79 1.89 -1.41
C ILE A 130 -20.12 2.59 -1.67
N GLN A 131 -20.31 3.78 -1.09
CA GLN A 131 -21.54 4.55 -1.21
C GLN A 131 -21.57 5.43 -2.46
N THR A 132 -20.42 5.93 -2.92
CA THR A 132 -20.34 6.90 -4.04
C THR A 132 -19.28 6.50 -5.06
N LEU A 133 -19.49 6.93 -6.31
CA LEU A 133 -18.51 6.74 -7.39
C LEU A 133 -17.32 7.72 -7.29
N ASP A 134 -17.41 8.73 -6.43
CA ASP A 134 -16.39 9.79 -6.29
C ASP A 134 -15.02 9.22 -5.92
N LEU A 135 -15.00 8.14 -5.14
CA LEU A 135 -13.77 7.42 -4.81
C LEU A 135 -13.01 6.96 -6.07
N PHE A 136 -13.72 6.34 -7.02
CA PHE A 136 -13.10 5.90 -8.27
C PHE A 136 -12.59 7.07 -9.09
N VAL A 137 -13.33 8.19 -9.11
CA VAL A 137 -12.90 9.42 -9.78
C VAL A 137 -11.61 9.95 -9.17
N GLN A 138 -11.47 9.92 -7.84
CA GLN A 138 -10.22 10.32 -7.18
C GLN A 138 -9.06 9.38 -7.52
N ILE A 139 -9.29 8.06 -7.50
CA ILE A 139 -8.25 7.07 -7.87
C ILE A 139 -7.79 7.29 -9.31
N PHE A 140 -8.71 7.53 -10.24
CA PHE A 140 -8.38 7.70 -11.66
C PHE A 140 -7.67 9.02 -11.97
N ARG A 141 -7.70 9.99 -11.04
CA ARG A 141 -6.93 11.24 -11.10
C ARG A 141 -5.47 11.08 -10.69
N LEU A 142 -5.07 9.94 -10.12
CA LEU A 142 -3.68 9.67 -9.78
C LEU A 142 -2.83 9.62 -11.06
N SER A 143 -2.09 10.69 -11.33
CA SER A 143 -1.41 10.96 -12.60
C SER A 143 -0.28 9.98 -12.95
N ARG A 144 0.17 9.18 -11.98
CA ARG A 144 1.23 8.18 -12.14
C ARG A 144 0.72 6.74 -12.03
N LEU A 145 -0.57 6.55 -11.73
CA LEU A 145 -1.16 5.23 -11.50
C LEU A 145 -1.30 4.46 -12.82
N LYS A 146 -0.52 3.40 -12.99
CA LYS A 146 -0.56 2.51 -14.16
C LYS A 146 -1.38 1.25 -13.90
N TYR A 147 -1.36 0.75 -12.68
CA TYR A 147 -2.03 -0.50 -12.29
C TYR A 147 -2.99 -0.23 -11.15
N CYS A 148 -4.26 -0.59 -11.34
CA CYS A 148 -5.28 -0.43 -10.32
C CYS A 148 -6.10 -1.72 -10.21
N LYS A 149 -6.15 -2.28 -9.00
CA LYS A 149 -7.02 -3.40 -8.64
C LYS A 149 -7.92 -2.97 -7.49
N ILE A 150 -9.23 -3.12 -7.65
CA ILE A 150 -10.20 -2.78 -6.61
C ILE A 150 -11.13 -3.98 -6.43
N ILE A 151 -11.17 -4.51 -5.21
CA ILE A 151 -12.11 -5.52 -4.76
C ILE A 151 -13.02 -4.86 -3.73
N TYR A 152 -14.34 -4.90 -3.91
CA TYR A 152 -15.29 -4.30 -2.97
C TYR A 152 -16.65 -4.99 -3.01
N GLN A 153 -17.40 -4.87 -1.92
CA GLN A 153 -18.81 -5.26 -1.87
C GLN A 153 -19.67 -4.04 -2.22
N ARG A 154 -20.66 -4.20 -3.11
CA ARG A 154 -21.60 -3.12 -3.45
C ARG A 154 -22.90 -3.31 -2.70
N LYS A 155 -23.41 -2.26 -2.06
CA LYS A 155 -24.80 -2.26 -1.59
C LYS A 155 -25.66 -2.09 -2.83
N ILE A 156 -26.62 -2.97 -3.07
CA ILE A 156 -27.62 -2.82 -4.14
C ILE A 156 -28.40 -1.54 -3.83
N ILE A 157 -27.93 -0.41 -4.35
CA ILE A 157 -28.63 0.86 -4.30
C ILE A 157 -29.05 1.14 -5.74
N GLN A 158 -30.36 1.11 -5.97
CA GLN A 158 -31.04 1.48 -7.21
C GLN A 158 -30.89 2.98 -7.49
N GLN A 159 -29.65 3.45 -7.66
CA GLN A 159 -29.41 4.80 -8.14
C GLN A 159 -28.57 4.71 -9.41
N SER A 160 -29.29 4.84 -10.53
CA SER A 160 -28.76 5.23 -11.83
C SER A 160 -28.25 6.66 -11.76
N SER A 161 -27.11 6.87 -11.10
CA SER A 161 -26.35 8.10 -11.31
C SER A 161 -25.73 8.00 -12.71
N SER A 162 -26.31 8.75 -13.64
CA SER A 162 -25.71 8.98 -14.95
C SER A 162 -24.30 9.51 -14.71
N ILE A 163 -23.29 8.74 -15.11
CA ILE A 163 -21.91 9.21 -15.15
C ILE A 163 -21.91 10.37 -16.15
N LYS A 164 -21.99 11.60 -15.64
CA LYS A 164 -21.69 12.78 -16.44
C LYS A 164 -20.25 12.60 -16.88
N ARG A 165 -20.05 12.25 -18.15
CA ARG A 165 -18.75 12.25 -18.81
C ARG A 165 -18.24 13.69 -18.82
N ASN A 166 -17.71 14.14 -17.69
CA ASN A 166 -16.88 15.33 -17.71
C ASN A 166 -15.69 15.00 -18.61
N LYS A 167 -15.18 16.00 -19.33
CA LYS A 167 -13.97 15.90 -20.16
C LYS A 167 -12.77 15.64 -19.24
N TYR A 168 -12.64 14.41 -18.75
CA TYR A 168 -11.48 13.98 -17.99
C TYR A 168 -10.34 13.75 -18.97
N SER A 169 -9.16 14.26 -18.62
CA SER A 169 -7.91 13.85 -19.25
C SER A 169 -7.81 12.31 -19.23
N ARG A 170 -7.21 11.71 -20.27
CA ARG A 170 -7.00 10.26 -20.32
C ARG A 170 -6.24 9.83 -19.06
N SER A 171 -6.84 8.94 -18.28
CA SER A 171 -6.19 8.35 -17.12
C SER A 171 -4.93 7.59 -17.58
N PRO A 172 -3.82 7.64 -16.83
CA PRO A 172 -2.58 6.91 -17.14
C PRO A 172 -2.68 5.39 -16.89
N ILE A 173 -3.83 4.91 -16.39
CA ILE A 173 -4.04 3.51 -16.03
C ILE A 173 -3.95 2.64 -17.29
N GLN A 174 -3.04 1.68 -17.24
CA GLN A 174 -2.79 0.68 -18.27
C GLN A 174 -3.56 -0.62 -17.99
N CYS A 175 -3.75 -0.94 -16.70
CA CYS A 175 -4.47 -2.11 -16.26
C CYS A 175 -5.43 -1.75 -15.11
N LEU A 176 -6.71 -2.05 -15.31
CA LEU A 176 -7.77 -1.84 -14.35
C LEU A 176 -8.52 -3.15 -14.12
N ILE A 177 -8.51 -3.63 -12.88
CA ILE A 177 -9.28 -4.79 -12.44
C ILE A 177 -10.27 -4.32 -11.39
N ILE A 178 -11.56 -4.45 -11.67
CA ILE A 178 -12.63 -4.13 -10.72
C ILE A 178 -13.43 -5.40 -10.49
N ASN A 179 -13.30 -5.94 -9.29
CA ASN A 179 -14.07 -7.10 -8.83
C ASN A 179 -15.05 -6.63 -7.77
N GLY A 180 -16.33 -6.53 -8.12
CA GLY A 180 -17.39 -6.33 -7.16
C GLY A 180 -18.53 -7.29 -7.42
N ASP A 181 -19.37 -7.50 -6.42
CA ASP A 181 -20.64 -8.19 -6.61
C ASP A 181 -21.50 -7.34 -7.55
N PHE A 182 -21.54 -7.71 -8.81
CA PHE A 182 -22.48 -7.17 -9.79
C PHE A 182 -23.83 -7.86 -9.55
N PRO A 183 -24.91 -7.12 -9.25
CA PRO A 183 -26.23 -7.74 -9.22
C PRO A 183 -26.55 -8.23 -10.65
N TYR A 184 -26.86 -9.52 -10.76
CA TYR A 184 -27.60 -10.06 -11.90
C TYR A 184 -29.04 -9.56 -11.87
#